data_AF-A0A442GEX4-F1
#
_entry.id   AF-A0A442GEX4-F1
#
_cell.length_a   1.000
_cell.length_b   1.000
_cell.length_c   1.000
_cell.angle_alpha   90.00
_cell.angle_beta   90.00
_cell.angle_gamma   90.00
#
_symmetry.space_group_name_H-M   'P 1'
#
loop_
_entity.id
_entity.type
_entity.pdbx_description
1 polymer ?
#
loop_
_entity_poly.entity_id
_entity_poly.type
_entity_poly.pdbx_seq_one_letter_code
_entity_poly.pdbx_strand_id
1 'polypeptide(L)'
;MANAVARLTGLINQAGLDCACRSKLDETLSRFARLEIAPAAREHLTNARHQRAHIETILLFLQDLDEIGETERDSSVYLDFALLFDDIATIAKDGALSMRQLGQFAALAAVGR
;
A
#
# COMPACT_ATOMS: atom_id res chain seq x y z
N MET A 1 -13.16 4.27 -2.80
CA MET A 1 -13.63 5.64 -3.12
C MET A 1 -13.00 6.24 -4.37
N ALA A 2 -11.69 6.12 -4.61
CA ALA A 2 -11.04 6.69 -5.82
C ALA A 2 -11.62 6.20 -7.17
N ASN A 3 -12.10 4.95 -7.24
CA ASN A 3 -12.79 4.40 -8.41
C ASN A 3 -14.14 5.09 -8.70
N ALA A 4 -14.83 5.62 -7.67
CA ALA A 4 -16.10 6.32 -7.85
C ALA A 4 -15.91 7.69 -8.52
N VAL A 5 -14.84 8.43 -8.15
CA VAL A 5 -14.51 9.74 -8.75
C VAL A 5 -14.18 9.62 -10.23
N ALA A 6 -13.35 8.65 -10.61
CA ALA A 6 -13.00 8.40 -12.01
C ALA A 6 -14.25 8.01 -12.84
N ARG A 7 -15.11 7.14 -12.30
CA ARG A 7 -16.36 6.76 -12.96
C ARG A 7 -17.33 7.94 -13.10
N LEU A 8 -17.46 8.77 -12.08
CA LEU A 8 -18.32 9.96 -12.11
C LEU A 8 -17.82 10.95 -13.16
N THR A 9 -16.51 11.18 -13.23
CA THR A 9 -15.87 12.06 -14.22
C THR A 9 -16.15 11.56 -15.65
N GLY A 10 -16.05 10.24 -15.88
CA GLY A 10 -16.38 9.63 -17.17
C GLY A 10 -17.85 9.82 -17.60
N LEU A 11 -18.80 9.66 -16.67
CA LEU A 11 -20.23 9.88 -16.93
C LEU A 11 -20.55 11.37 -17.19
N ILE A 12 -19.89 12.26 -16.45
CA ILE A 12 -20.05 13.71 -16.60
C ILE A 12 -19.55 14.18 -17.98
N ASN A 13 -18.43 13.63 -18.45
CA ASN A 13 -17.90 13.93 -19.79
C ASN A 13 -18.90 13.55 -20.91
N GLN A 14 -19.79 12.59 -20.66
CA GLN A 14 -20.83 12.17 -21.59
C GLN A 14 -22.12 13.01 -21.48
N ALA A 15 -22.30 13.79 -20.41
CA ALA A 15 -23.54 14.53 -20.12
C ALA A 15 -23.68 15.85 -20.90
N GLY A 16 -22.66 16.25 -21.69
CA GLY A 16 -22.75 17.43 -22.56
C GLY A 16 -22.86 18.77 -21.81
N LEU A 17 -22.17 18.90 -20.67
CA LEU A 17 -22.14 20.15 -19.90
C LEU A 17 -21.52 21.30 -20.70
N ASP A 18 -22.04 22.51 -20.48
CA ASP A 18 -21.37 23.71 -20.94
C ASP A 18 -19.97 23.86 -20.30
N CYS A 19 -19.10 24.62 -20.97
CA CYS A 19 -17.70 24.76 -20.59
C CYS A 19 -17.50 25.37 -19.19
N ALA A 20 -18.41 26.22 -18.71
CA ALA A 20 -18.30 26.83 -17.39
C ALA A 20 -18.69 25.85 -16.28
N CYS A 21 -19.78 25.11 -16.46
CA CYS A 21 -20.20 24.03 -15.58
C CYS A 21 -19.16 22.92 -15.51
N ARG A 22 -18.57 22.54 -16.66
CA ARG A 22 -17.50 21.55 -16.71
C ARG A 22 -16.26 21.97 -15.93
N SER A 23 -15.77 23.20 -16.13
CA SER A 23 -14.61 23.72 -15.40
C SER A 23 -14.84 23.72 -13.88
N LYS A 24 -16.04 24.11 -13.43
CA LYS A 24 -16.35 24.17 -11.99
C LYS A 24 -16.49 22.78 -11.37
N LEU A 25 -16.96 21.83 -12.16
CA LEU A 25 -17.11 20.43 -11.76
C LEU A 25 -15.74 19.73 -11.67
N ASP A 26 -14.87 19.95 -12.65
CA ASP A 26 -13.48 19.44 -12.64
C ASP A 26 -12.71 19.99 -11.42
N GLU A 27 -12.86 21.28 -11.11
CA GLU A 27 -12.26 21.89 -9.92
C GLU A 27 -12.77 21.24 -8.62
N THR A 28 -14.10 21.01 -8.53
CA THR A 28 -14.74 20.40 -7.37
C THR A 28 -14.29 18.94 -7.19
N LEU A 29 -14.23 18.17 -8.27
CA LEU A 29 -13.78 16.78 -8.26
C LEU A 29 -12.29 16.66 -7.93
N SER A 30 -11.46 17.58 -8.44
CA SER A 30 -10.04 17.67 -8.08
C SER A 30 -9.85 17.96 -6.59
N ARG A 31 -10.63 18.89 -6.04
CA ARG A 31 -10.61 19.20 -4.61
C ARG A 31 -11.07 18.01 -3.76
N PHE A 32 -12.14 17.33 -4.17
CA PHE A 32 -12.61 16.12 -3.50
C PHE A 32 -11.57 15.00 -3.54
N ALA A 33 -10.97 14.75 -4.71
CA ALA A 33 -9.89 13.78 -4.88
C ALA A 33 -8.70 14.10 -3.96
N ARG A 34 -8.31 15.37 -3.80
CA ARG A 34 -7.24 15.76 -2.87
C ARG A 34 -7.61 15.50 -1.41
N LEU A 35 -8.86 15.72 -1.02
CA LEU A 35 -9.32 15.49 0.35
C LEU A 35 -9.40 14.01 0.70
N GLU A 36 -9.78 13.17 -0.26
CA GLU A 36 -10.02 11.73 -0.02
C GLU A 36 -8.80 10.85 -0.35
N ILE A 37 -8.07 11.14 -1.42
CA ILE A 37 -6.99 10.28 -1.92
C ILE A 37 -5.66 10.55 -1.21
N ALA A 38 -5.36 11.81 -0.89
CA ALA A 38 -4.07 12.16 -0.30
C ALA A 38 -3.87 11.58 1.12
N PRO A 39 -4.86 11.58 2.02
CA PRO A 39 -4.74 10.90 3.31
C PRO A 39 -4.55 9.39 3.17
N ALA A 40 -5.36 8.72 2.35
CA ALA A 40 -5.27 7.28 2.11
C ALA A 40 -3.90 6.89 1.50
N ALA A 41 -3.40 7.66 0.54
CA ALA A 41 -2.08 7.44 -0.04
C ALA A 41 -0.94 7.57 1.00
N ARG A 42 -1.04 8.55 1.91
CA ARG A 42 -0.08 8.70 3.00
C ARG A 42 -0.15 7.54 3.99
N GLU A 43 -1.35 7.06 4.31
CA GLU A 43 -1.56 5.92 5.19
C GLU A 43 -0.88 4.66 4.65
N HIS A 44 -1.09 4.32 3.38
CA HIS A 44 -0.43 3.16 2.76
C HIS A 44 1.09 3.26 2.74
N LEU A 45 1.64 4.46 2.50
CA LEU A 45 3.09 4.68 2.55
C LEU A 45 3.65 4.53 3.97
N THR A 46 2.93 5.06 4.97
CA THR A 46 3.29 4.89 6.39
C THR A 46 3.22 3.42 6.79
N ASN A 47 2.17 2.70 6.40
CA ASN A 47 2.06 1.26 6.67
C ASN A 47 3.20 0.48 6.02
N ALA A 48 3.53 0.73 4.74
CA ALA A 48 4.64 0.06 4.09
C ALA A 48 6.00 0.30 4.79
N ARG A 49 6.23 1.53 5.30
CA ARG A 49 7.41 1.84 6.12
C ARG A 49 7.41 1.08 7.45
N HIS A 50 6.25 0.97 8.09
CA HIS A 50 6.10 0.21 9.33
C HIS A 50 6.37 -1.29 9.10
N GLN A 51 5.82 -1.88 8.03
CA GLN A 51 6.10 -3.27 7.67
C GLN A 51 7.60 -3.50 7.39
N ARG A 52 8.27 -2.57 6.71
CA ARG A 52 9.74 -2.62 6.53
C ARG A 52 10.48 -2.66 7.87
N ALA A 53 10.12 -1.77 8.80
CA ALA A 53 10.74 -1.72 10.13
C ALA A 53 10.48 -2.99 10.96
N HIS A 54 9.30 -3.60 10.83
CA HIS A 54 9.02 -4.90 11.44
C HIS A 54 9.89 -6.02 10.85
N ILE A 55 10.06 -6.07 9.52
CA ILE A 55 10.98 -7.04 8.89
C ILE A 55 12.41 -6.83 9.41
N GLU A 56 12.88 -5.59 9.50
CA GLU A 56 14.19 -5.26 10.08
C GLU A 56 14.34 -5.80 11.51
N THR A 57 13.27 -5.77 12.31
CA THR A 57 13.27 -6.33 13.66
C THR A 57 13.36 -7.85 13.66
N ILE A 58 12.61 -8.53 12.79
CA ILE A 58 12.68 -10.01 12.68
C ILE A 58 14.04 -10.47 12.17
N LEU A 59 14.63 -9.70 11.24
CA LEU A 59 15.98 -9.98 10.73
C LEU A 59 17.05 -9.92 11.83
N LEU A 60 16.85 -9.17 12.92
CA LEU A 60 17.76 -9.20 14.07
C LEU A 60 17.70 -10.55 14.79
N PHE A 61 16.51 -11.11 15.01
CA PHE A 61 16.36 -12.45 15.60
C PHE A 61 16.89 -13.55 14.68
N LEU A 62 16.77 -13.37 13.36
CA LEU A 62 17.32 -14.33 12.40
C LEU A 62 18.85 -14.35 12.36
N GLN A 63 19.55 -13.38 12.98
CA GLN A 63 21.01 -13.45 13.11
C GLN A 63 21.43 -14.65 13.99
N ASP A 64 20.56 -15.09 14.89
CA ASP A 64 20.82 -16.26 15.74
C ASP A 64 20.95 -17.56 14.91
N LEU A 65 20.51 -17.58 13.63
CA LEU A 65 20.78 -18.68 12.70
C LEU A 65 22.28 -18.94 12.52
N ASP A 66 23.12 -17.89 12.59
CA ASP A 66 24.57 -18.01 12.45
C ASP A 66 25.21 -18.76 13.64
N GLU A 67 24.49 -18.88 14.76
CA GLU A 67 24.93 -19.59 15.96
C GLU A 67 24.52 -21.08 15.94
N ILE A 68 23.65 -21.50 15.03
CA ILE A 68 23.22 -22.89 14.90
C ILE A 68 24.32 -23.72 14.22
N GLY A 69 24.94 -24.61 14.99
CA GLY A 69 25.89 -25.58 14.48
C GLY A 69 25.22 -26.81 13.86
N GLU A 70 25.98 -27.55 13.04
CA GLU A 70 25.55 -28.82 12.40
C GLU A 70 25.12 -29.91 13.41
N THR A 71 25.43 -29.73 14.69
CA THR A 71 25.12 -30.68 15.77
C THR A 71 23.99 -30.21 16.69
N GLU A 72 23.20 -29.21 16.29
CA GLU A 72 22.06 -28.76 17.08
C GLU A 72 21.08 -29.92 17.34
N ARG A 73 20.83 -30.18 18.63
CA ARG A 73 20.04 -31.32 19.10
C ARG A 73 18.60 -30.94 19.42
N ASP A 74 18.37 -29.67 19.71
CA ASP A 74 17.04 -29.14 19.91
C ASP A 74 16.38 -28.83 18.56
N SER A 75 15.53 -29.76 18.12
CA SER A 75 14.81 -29.59 16.85
C SER A 75 13.74 -28.50 16.88
N SER A 76 13.34 -28.01 18.07
CA SER A 76 12.33 -26.95 18.18
C SER A 76 12.84 -25.62 17.61
N VAL A 77 14.14 -25.37 17.70
CA VAL A 77 14.81 -24.20 17.15
C VAL A 77 14.55 -24.04 15.64
N TYR A 78 14.55 -25.14 14.88
CA TYR A 78 14.25 -25.09 13.44
C TYR A 78 12.80 -24.67 13.16
N LEU A 79 11.86 -25.07 14.02
CA LEU A 79 10.46 -24.65 13.91
C LEU A 79 10.32 -23.16 14.22
N ASP A 80 11.01 -22.67 15.25
CA ASP A 80 11.00 -21.25 15.61
C ASP A 80 11.52 -20.39 14.46
N PHE A 81 12.63 -20.78 13.81
CA PHE A 81 13.14 -20.06 12.64
C PHE A 81 12.20 -20.13 11.44
N ALA A 82 11.55 -21.27 11.21
CA ALA A 82 10.52 -21.38 10.16
C ALA A 82 9.38 -20.38 10.40
N LEU A 83 8.92 -20.24 11.65
CA LEU A 83 7.89 -19.27 12.02
C LEU A 83 8.35 -17.82 11.81
N LEU A 84 9.60 -17.49 12.13
CA LEU A 84 10.16 -16.15 11.85
C LEU A 84 10.19 -15.83 10.34
N PHE A 85 10.50 -16.82 9.49
CA PHE A 85 10.42 -16.63 8.03
C PHE A 85 8.98 -16.46 7.54
N ASP A 86 8.03 -17.23 8.08
CA ASP A 86 6.60 -17.11 7.75
C ASP A 86 6.04 -15.73 8.16
N ASP A 87 6.49 -15.19 9.30
CA ASP A 87 6.14 -13.85 9.75
C ASP A 87 6.65 -12.79 8.78
N ILE A 88 7.93 -12.87 8.35
CA ILE A 88 8.48 -11.97 7.32
C ILE A 88 7.65 -12.05 6.03
N ALA A 89 7.31 -13.25 5.58
CA ALA A 89 6.53 -13.44 4.36
C ALA A 89 5.16 -12.76 4.46
N THR A 90 4.49 -12.90 5.60
CA THR A 90 3.20 -12.27 5.88
C THR A 90 3.32 -10.75 5.88
N ILE A 91 4.27 -10.20 6.63
CA ILE A 91 4.53 -8.76 6.72
C ILE A 91 4.89 -8.16 5.35
N ALA A 92 5.74 -8.86 4.58
CA ALA A 92 6.14 -8.44 3.25
C ALA A 92 4.95 -8.39 2.28
N LYS A 93 4.02 -9.35 2.39
CA LYS A 93 2.79 -9.39 1.59
C LYS A 93 1.90 -8.17 1.88
N ASP A 94 1.78 -7.78 3.14
CA ASP A 94 1.00 -6.61 3.56
C ASP A 94 1.64 -5.28 3.12
N GLY A 95 2.97 -5.20 3.22
CA GLY A 95 3.74 -4.09 2.66
C GLY A 95 3.54 -3.97 1.14
N ALA A 96 3.62 -5.10 0.41
CA ALA A 96 3.39 -5.14 -1.03
C ALA A 96 1.95 -4.74 -1.40
N LEU A 97 0.94 -5.16 -0.64
CA LEU A 97 -0.44 -4.75 -0.84
C LEU A 97 -0.59 -3.23 -0.71
N SER A 98 0.00 -2.64 0.33
CA SER A 98 -0.02 -1.18 0.56
C SER A 98 0.62 -0.42 -0.61
N MET A 99 1.75 -0.90 -1.12
CA MET A 99 2.42 -0.29 -2.28
C MET A 99 1.59 -0.41 -3.57
N ARG A 100 0.90 -1.54 -3.78
CA ARG A 100 -0.01 -1.69 -4.93
C ARG A 100 -1.21 -0.75 -4.84
N GLN A 101 -1.79 -0.57 -3.65
CA GLN A 101 -2.87 0.38 -3.42
C GLN A 101 -2.40 1.82 -3.72
N LEU A 102 -1.19 2.18 -3.27
CA LEU A 102 -0.58 3.46 -3.59
C LEU A 102 -0.40 3.66 -5.11
N GLY A 103 0.06 2.64 -5.83
CA GLY A 103 0.17 2.66 -7.30
C GLY A 103 -1.18 2.90 -7.99
N GLN A 104 -2.26 2.30 -7.49
CA GLN A 104 -3.61 2.52 -8.02
C GLN A 104 -4.07 3.97 -7.80
N PHE A 105 -3.82 4.55 -6.62
CA PHE A 105 -4.13 5.96 -6.37
C PHE A 105 -3.35 6.91 -7.27
N ALA A 106 -2.06 6.64 -7.48
CA ALA A 106 -1.22 7.42 -8.38
C ALA A 106 -1.71 7.38 -9.83
N ALA A 107 -2.09 6.19 -10.32
CA ALA A 107 -2.66 6.03 -11.66
C ALA A 107 -3.98 6.81 -11.82
N LEU A 108 -4.87 6.75 -10.83
CA LEU A 108 -6.16 7.45 -10.86
C LEU A 108 -5.99 8.98 -10.85
N ALA A 109 -5.01 9.51 -10.11
CA ALA A 109 -4.69 10.94 -10.12
C ALA A 109 -4.12 11.42 -11.47
N ALA A 110 -3.55 10.52 -12.28
CA ALA A 110 -3.05 10.85 -13.61
C ALA A 110 -4.14 10.90 -14.68
N VAL A 111 -5.24 10.16 -14.51
CA VAL A 111 -6.38 10.12 -15.47
C VAL A 111 -7.24 11.40 -15.42
N GLY A 112 -7.19 12.16 -14.32
CA GLY A 112 -7.91 13.43 -14.17
C GLY A 112 -7.12 14.68 -14.61
N ARG A 113 -5.95 14.52 -15.25
CA ARG A 113 -5.18 15.60 -15.89
C ARG A 113 -5.31 15.49 -17.40
#